data_AF-A0A419DQE6-F1
#
_entry.id   AF-A0A419DQE6-F1
#
_cell.length_a   1.000
_cell.length_b   1.000
_cell.length_c   1.000
_cell.angle_alpha   90.00
_cell.angle_beta   90.00
_cell.angle_gamma   90.00
#
_symmetry.space_group_name_H-M   'P 1'
#
loop_
_entity.id
_entity.type
_entity.pdbx_description
1 polymer ?
#
loop_
_entity_poly.entity_id
_entity_poly.type
_entity_poly.pdbx_seq_one_letter_code
_entity_poly.pdbx_strand_id
1 'polypeptide(L)'
;KKNLQRKLVTNLKNEIKNHFNDSKKNFIFNFERKINLNNTVDFVEVSLGKSLNYQIEIDTTSTNENEKYMVYNNAALFQLEAVYNEHKRYINRKIEQSYILNNLYKSQLQNQFPTLFHEHSIDNMIDLILIDKGNQRNEVLGKLVYELVAKNVKSQSIVPLLRN
;
A
#
# COMPACT_ATOMS: atom_id res chain seq x y z
N LYS A 1 19.00 30.94 38.71
CA LYS A 1 19.23 30.29 37.40
C LYS A 1 18.46 28.96 37.22
N LYS A 2 18.56 27.97 38.13
CA LYS A 2 17.87 26.64 38.02
C LYS A 2 16.34 26.69 37.85
N ASN A 3 15.66 27.64 38.50
CA ASN A 3 14.19 27.74 38.44
C ASN A 3 13.67 28.30 37.10
N LEU A 4 14.45 29.17 36.45
CA LEU A 4 14.11 29.77 35.15
C LEU A 4 14.21 28.74 34.02
N GLN A 5 15.25 27.89 34.08
CA GLN A 5 15.43 26.78 33.12
C GLN A 5 14.30 25.76 33.23
N ARG A 6 13.87 25.39 34.45
CA ARG A 6 12.72 24.49 34.65
C ARG A 6 11.44 25.08 34.04
N LYS A 7 11.16 26.37 34.29
CA LYS A 7 9.98 27.06 33.76
C LYS A 7 9.96 27.10 32.24
N LEU A 8 11.12 27.36 31.61
CA LEU A 8 11.28 27.33 30.15
C LEU A 8 10.99 25.93 29.58
N VAL A 9 11.54 24.88 30.17
CA VAL A 9 11.33 23.49 29.72
C VAL A 9 9.86 23.07 29.86
N THR A 10 9.19 23.47 30.94
CA THR A 10 7.75 23.20 31.14
C THR A 10 6.90 23.92 30.10
N ASN A 11 7.20 25.19 29.80
CA ASN A 11 6.49 25.94 28.76
C ASN A 11 6.66 25.31 27.38
N LEU A 12 7.89 24.91 27.04
CA LEU A 12 8.19 24.27 25.75
C LEU A 12 7.48 22.92 25.60
N LYS A 13 7.41 22.11 26.67
CA LYS A 13 6.61 20.88 26.68
C LYS A 13 5.12 21.15 26.45
N ASN A 14 4.58 22.20 27.05
CA ASN A 14 3.17 22.56 26.90
C ASN A 14 2.87 23.08 25.49
N GLU A 15 3.75 23.90 24.91
CA GLU A 15 3.62 24.33 23.51
C GLU A 15 3.64 23.15 22.55
N ILE A 16 4.61 22.24 22.68
CA ILE A 16 4.68 21.03 21.84
C ILE A 16 3.40 20.21 21.97
N LYS A 17 2.91 20.01 23.21
CA LYS A 17 1.68 19.26 23.47
C LYS A 17 0.46 19.92 22.83
N ASN A 18 0.35 21.24 22.90
CA ASN A 18 -0.75 21.98 22.30
C ASN A 18 -0.69 21.91 20.77
N HIS A 19 0.48 22.14 20.18
CA HIS A 19 0.68 22.02 18.73
C HIS A 19 0.36 20.62 18.21
N PHE A 20 0.71 19.58 18.97
CA PHE A 20 0.39 18.20 18.65
C PHE A 20 -1.13 17.95 18.70
N ASN A 21 -1.81 18.44 19.73
CA ASN A 21 -3.26 18.31 19.85
C ASN A 21 -4.01 19.04 18.73
N ASP A 22 -3.57 20.24 18.35
CA ASP A 22 -4.17 21.00 17.25
C ASP A 22 -3.96 20.30 15.91
N SER A 23 -2.75 19.79 15.68
CA SER A 23 -2.44 18.99 14.48
C SER A 23 -3.27 17.71 14.41
N LYS A 24 -3.41 17.01 15.54
CA LYS A 24 -4.24 15.80 15.65
C LYS A 24 -5.71 16.11 15.40
N LYS A 25 -6.23 17.20 15.96
CA LYS A 25 -7.63 17.62 15.76
C LYS A 25 -7.91 18.00 14.31
N ASN A 26 -6.99 18.74 13.67
CA ASN A 26 -7.11 19.09 12.25
C ASN A 26 -7.01 17.86 11.34
N PHE A 27 -6.15 16.90 11.68
CA PHE A 27 -6.07 15.63 10.96
C PHE A 27 -7.40 14.85 11.07
N ILE A 28 -7.90 14.62 12.29
CA ILE A 28 -9.16 13.91 12.55
C ILE A 28 -10.33 14.61 11.84
N PHE A 29 -10.45 15.94 11.97
CA PHE A 29 -11.53 16.69 11.33
C PHE A 29 -11.49 16.58 9.80
N ASN A 30 -10.31 16.70 9.19
CA ASN A 30 -10.18 16.56 7.74
C ASN A 30 -10.39 15.11 7.26
N PHE A 31 -10.04 14.14 8.10
CA PHE A 31 -10.23 12.71 7.88
C PHE A 31 -11.72 12.32 7.95
N GLU A 32 -12.41 12.69 9.03
CA GLU A 32 -13.86 12.46 9.21
C GLU A 32 -14.68 13.18 8.13
N ARG A 33 -14.27 14.37 7.70
CA ARG A 33 -14.91 15.08 6.58
C ARG A 33 -14.73 14.37 5.24
N LYS A 34 -13.63 13.64 5.03
CA LYS A 34 -13.43 12.82 3.82
C LYS A 34 -14.25 11.52 3.85
N ILE A 35 -14.45 10.94 5.03
CA ILE A 35 -15.22 9.70 5.22
C ILE A 35 -16.74 9.94 5.10
N ASN A 36 -17.25 11.12 5.44
CA ASN A 36 -18.68 11.47 5.37
C ASN A 36 -19.24 11.74 3.95
N LEU A 37 -18.53 11.39 2.89
CA LEU A 37 -19.12 11.28 1.56
C LEU A 37 -19.61 9.84 1.39
N ASN A 38 -20.94 9.65 1.41
CA ASN A 38 -21.68 8.39 1.22
C ASN A 38 -21.34 7.64 -0.09
N ASN A 39 -20.12 7.17 -0.23
CA ASN A 39 -19.76 6.18 -1.24
C ASN A 39 -19.52 4.87 -0.49
N THR A 40 -20.50 3.97 -0.53
CA THR A 40 -20.29 2.57 -0.14
C THR A 40 -19.05 2.06 -0.89
N VAL A 41 -18.00 1.72 -0.15
CA VAL A 41 -16.77 1.21 -0.75
C VAL A 41 -17.07 -0.15 -1.35
N ASP A 42 -16.97 -0.26 -2.68
CA ASP A 42 -17.03 -1.54 -3.36
C ASP A 42 -15.69 -2.27 -3.18
N PHE A 43 -15.66 -3.16 -2.20
CA PHE A 43 -14.47 -3.94 -1.86
C PHE A 43 -14.00 -4.83 -3.01
N VAL A 44 -14.90 -5.27 -3.90
CA VAL A 44 -14.52 -6.09 -5.06
C VAL A 44 -13.77 -5.21 -6.06
N GLU A 45 -14.30 -4.04 -6.40
CA GLU A 45 -13.62 -3.12 -7.31
C GLU A 45 -12.29 -2.61 -6.75
N VAL A 46 -12.22 -2.30 -5.45
CA VAL A 46 -10.97 -1.92 -4.80
C VAL A 46 -9.94 -3.05 -4.87
N SER A 47 -10.36 -4.28 -4.56
CA SER A 47 -9.47 -5.45 -4.60
C SER A 47 -8.97 -5.76 -6.01
N LEU A 48 -9.77 -5.49 -7.04
CA LEU A 48 -9.40 -5.65 -8.45
C LEU A 48 -8.60 -4.47 -9.01
N GLY A 49 -8.35 -3.42 -8.21
CA GLY A 49 -7.66 -2.21 -8.65
C GLY A 49 -8.51 -1.28 -9.52
N LYS A 50 -9.83 -1.49 -9.62
CA LYS A 50 -10.74 -0.74 -10.49
C LYS A 50 -11.32 0.52 -9.86
N SER A 51 -11.29 0.62 -8.53
CA SER A 51 -11.85 1.77 -7.80
C SER A 51 -10.76 2.63 -7.17
N LEU A 52 -10.94 3.95 -7.17
CA LEU A 52 -10.12 4.91 -6.40
C LEU A 52 -10.77 5.33 -5.09
N ASN A 53 -11.96 4.80 -4.81
CA ASN A 53 -12.78 5.13 -3.65
C ASN A 53 -12.35 4.32 -2.42
N TYR A 54 -11.10 4.49 -2.01
CA TYR A 54 -10.52 3.90 -0.80
C TYR A 54 -9.41 4.80 -0.24
N GLN A 55 -9.02 4.62 1.01
CA GLN A 55 -7.85 5.28 1.60
C GLN A 55 -6.84 4.25 2.11
N ILE A 56 -5.57 4.60 2.01
CA ILE A 56 -4.45 3.81 2.55
C ILE A 56 -4.03 4.45 3.87
N GLU A 57 -3.99 3.65 4.92
CA GLU A 57 -3.67 4.06 6.28
C GLU A 57 -2.63 3.12 6.87
N ILE A 58 -1.85 3.62 7.83
CA ILE A 58 -0.87 2.81 8.54
C ILE A 58 -1.55 2.18 9.75
N ASP A 59 -1.66 0.86 9.72
CA ASP A 59 -2.17 0.07 10.83
C ASP A 59 -1.05 -0.24 11.84
N THR A 60 -1.27 0.16 13.10
CA THR A 60 -0.39 -0.10 14.24
C THR A 60 -1.11 -0.84 15.37
N THR A 61 -2.20 -1.56 15.07
CA THR A 61 -3.03 -2.23 16.09
C THR A 61 -2.29 -3.36 16.79
N SER A 62 -1.27 -3.95 16.17
CA SER A 62 -0.52 -5.10 16.69
C SER A 62 0.81 -4.74 17.37
N THR A 63 1.14 -3.46 17.55
CA THR A 63 2.43 -3.01 18.14
C THR A 63 2.27 -2.51 19.58
N ASN A 64 3.33 -2.61 20.37
CA ASN A 64 3.35 -2.03 21.71
C ASN A 64 3.36 -0.48 21.65
N GLU A 65 3.02 0.20 22.74
CA GLU A 65 2.87 1.68 22.76
C GLU A 65 4.14 2.44 22.32
N ASN A 66 5.32 1.93 22.66
CA ASN A 66 6.59 2.57 22.25
C ASN A 66 6.81 2.44 20.74
N GLU A 67 6.59 1.27 20.17
CA GLU A 67 6.69 1.03 18.73
C GLU A 67 5.63 1.83 17.95
N LYS A 68 4.39 1.86 18.45
CA LYS A 68 3.30 2.65 17.89
C LYS A 68 3.66 4.13 17.81
N TYR A 69 4.24 4.68 18.87
CA TYR A 69 4.74 6.07 18.88
C TYR A 69 5.83 6.31 17.83
N MET A 70 6.80 5.40 17.71
CA MET A 70 7.85 5.51 16.70
C MET A 70 7.30 5.42 15.28
N VAL A 71 6.39 4.48 15.03
CA VAL A 71 5.74 4.30 13.72
C VAL A 71 4.95 5.55 13.33
N TYR A 72 4.12 6.09 14.23
CA TYR A 72 3.35 7.31 13.93
C TYR A 72 4.23 8.52 13.66
N ASN A 73 5.29 8.72 14.44
CA ASN A 73 6.20 9.84 14.22
C ASN A 73 6.88 9.74 12.86
N ASN A 74 7.36 8.56 12.48
CA ASN A 74 7.96 8.35 11.17
C ASN A 74 6.93 8.50 10.05
N ALA A 75 5.72 7.94 10.24
CA ALA A 75 4.61 8.07 9.30
C ALA A 75 4.24 9.54 9.05
N ALA A 76 4.15 10.34 10.11
CA ALA A 76 3.85 11.76 10.02
C ALA A 76 5.01 12.56 9.42
N LEU A 77 6.25 12.30 9.87
CA LEU A 77 7.46 12.98 9.38
C LEU A 77 7.64 12.80 7.86
N PHE A 78 7.44 11.58 7.37
CA PHE A 78 7.55 11.25 5.95
C PHE A 78 6.22 11.35 5.19
N GLN A 79 5.15 11.78 5.86
CA GLN A 79 3.80 11.93 5.29
C GLN A 79 3.35 10.69 4.51
N LEU A 80 3.65 9.51 5.04
CA LEU A 80 3.54 8.25 4.31
C LEU A 80 2.13 8.04 3.75
N GLU A 81 1.09 8.22 4.57
CA GLU A 81 -0.30 8.07 4.14
C GLU A 81 -0.65 9.04 2.99
N ALA A 82 -0.17 10.28 3.01
CA ALA A 82 -0.40 11.23 1.93
C ALA A 82 0.26 10.75 0.62
N VAL A 83 1.53 10.34 0.70
CA VAL A 83 2.28 9.80 -0.46
C VAL A 83 1.61 8.54 -1.02
N TYR A 84 1.22 7.60 -0.16
CA TYR A 84 0.51 6.39 -0.58
C TYR A 84 -0.82 6.72 -1.26
N ASN A 85 -1.61 7.64 -0.67
CA ASN A 85 -2.90 8.02 -1.22
C ASN A 85 -2.82 8.80 -2.53
N GLU A 86 -1.75 9.58 -2.75
CA GLU A 86 -1.50 10.29 -4.02
C GLU A 86 -1.25 9.29 -5.16
N HIS A 87 -0.58 8.18 -4.87
CA HIS A 87 -0.18 7.17 -5.84
C HIS A 87 -1.17 6.00 -5.95
N LYS A 88 -2.42 6.15 -5.49
CA LYS A 88 -3.46 5.09 -5.59
C LYS A 88 -3.64 4.53 -7.00
N ARG A 89 -3.58 5.38 -8.03
CA ARG A 89 -3.64 4.94 -9.44
C ARG A 89 -2.50 4.01 -9.82
N TYR A 90 -1.31 4.27 -9.31
CA TYR A 90 -0.15 3.42 -9.56
C TYR A 90 -0.34 2.03 -8.93
N ILE A 91 -0.78 2.01 -7.66
CA ILE A 91 -1.09 0.77 -6.94
C ILE A 91 -2.16 -0.03 -7.68
N ASN A 92 -3.27 0.62 -8.04
CA ASN A 92 -4.37 0.01 -8.80
C ASN A 92 -3.88 -0.62 -10.10
N ARG A 93 -3.07 0.10 -10.89
CA ARG A 93 -2.53 -0.43 -12.15
C ARG A 93 -1.70 -1.69 -11.91
N LYS A 94 -0.86 -1.72 -10.87
CA LYS A 94 -0.05 -2.91 -10.54
C LYS A 94 -0.93 -4.08 -10.08
N ILE A 95 -2.00 -3.81 -9.33
CA ILE A 95 -3.01 -4.81 -8.96
C ILE A 95 -3.70 -5.36 -10.21
N GLU A 96 -4.23 -4.51 -11.09
CA GLU A 96 -4.89 -4.92 -12.34
C GLU A 96 -3.98 -5.77 -13.22
N GLN A 97 -2.74 -5.35 -13.42
CA GLN A 97 -1.77 -6.12 -14.19
C GLN A 97 -1.53 -7.51 -13.57
N SER A 98 -1.50 -7.62 -12.24
CA SER A 98 -1.34 -8.91 -11.55
C SER A 98 -2.52 -9.85 -11.77
N TYR A 99 -3.74 -9.32 -11.86
CA TYR A 99 -4.94 -10.12 -12.17
C TYR A 99 -5.02 -10.52 -13.64
N ILE A 100 -4.72 -9.59 -14.54
CA ILE A 100 -4.71 -9.86 -15.98
C ILE A 100 -3.69 -10.96 -16.29
N LEU A 101 -2.53 -10.96 -15.64
CA LEU A 101 -1.45 -11.92 -15.91
C LEU A 101 -1.49 -13.13 -14.99
N ASN A 102 -2.68 -13.51 -14.52
CA ASN A 102 -2.87 -14.72 -13.74
C ASN A 102 -2.59 -15.99 -14.58
N ASN A 103 -2.41 -17.13 -13.90
CA ASN A 103 -2.02 -18.39 -14.56
C ASN A 103 -3.04 -18.88 -15.60
N LEU A 104 -4.33 -18.57 -15.41
CA LEU A 104 -5.38 -18.92 -16.36
C LEU A 104 -5.18 -18.14 -17.67
N TYR A 105 -4.94 -16.83 -17.58
CA TYR A 105 -4.68 -15.98 -18.74
C TYR A 105 -3.36 -16.33 -19.42
N LYS A 106 -2.30 -16.66 -18.66
CA LYS A 106 -1.05 -17.20 -19.20
C LYS A 106 -1.31 -18.45 -20.06
N SER A 107 -2.09 -19.38 -19.51
CA SER A 107 -2.43 -20.63 -20.20
C SER A 107 -3.24 -20.38 -21.47
N GLN A 108 -4.19 -19.44 -21.41
CA GLN A 108 -4.97 -19.03 -22.59
C GLN A 108 -4.08 -18.38 -23.65
N LEU A 109 -3.17 -17.48 -23.28
CA LEU A 109 -2.22 -16.85 -24.19
C LEU A 109 -1.28 -17.87 -24.85
N GLN A 110 -0.75 -18.82 -24.09
CA GLN A 110 0.09 -19.90 -24.64
C GLN A 110 -0.68 -20.76 -25.65
N ASN A 111 -1.94 -21.08 -25.34
CA ASN A 111 -2.79 -21.86 -26.25
C ASN A 111 -3.18 -21.08 -27.51
N GLN A 112 -3.39 -19.76 -27.38
CA GLN A 112 -3.83 -18.91 -28.49
C GLN A 112 -2.67 -18.47 -29.40
N PHE A 113 -1.47 -18.33 -28.85
CA PHE A 113 -0.26 -17.91 -29.59
C PHE A 113 0.92 -18.85 -29.32
N PRO A 114 0.80 -20.15 -29.65
CA PRO A 114 1.77 -21.18 -29.27
C PRO A 114 3.16 -20.92 -29.87
N THR A 115 3.24 -20.36 -31.08
CA THR A 115 4.51 -20.07 -31.77
C THR A 115 5.30 -18.95 -31.08
N LEU A 116 4.61 -17.90 -30.61
CA LEU A 116 5.21 -16.76 -29.90
C LEU A 116 5.74 -17.16 -28.53
N PHE A 117 5.00 -17.98 -27.80
CA PHE A 117 5.34 -18.38 -26.43
C PHE A 117 6.14 -19.69 -26.34
N HIS A 118 6.46 -20.32 -27.47
CA HIS A 118 7.47 -21.39 -27.55
C HIS A 118 8.90 -20.83 -27.51
N GLU A 119 9.12 -19.65 -28.12
CA GLU A 119 10.44 -19.04 -28.32
C GLU A 119 10.83 -18.09 -27.17
N HIS A 120 9.83 -17.47 -26.53
CA HIS A 120 10.01 -16.64 -25.34
C HIS A 120 9.08 -17.14 -24.23
N SER A 121 9.65 -17.53 -23.08
CA SER A 121 8.84 -17.97 -21.94
C SER A 121 7.92 -16.82 -21.51
N ILE A 122 6.64 -17.13 -21.29
CA ILE A 122 5.66 -16.15 -20.85
C ILE A 122 6.07 -15.54 -19.50
N ASP A 123 6.83 -16.28 -18.70
CA ASP A 123 7.37 -15.83 -17.43
C ASP A 123 8.48 -14.78 -17.63
N ASN A 124 9.32 -14.90 -18.67
CA ASN A 124 10.34 -13.90 -19.00
C ASN A 124 9.70 -12.58 -19.47
N MET A 125 8.62 -12.63 -20.27
CA MET A 125 7.87 -11.43 -20.64
C MET A 125 7.15 -10.81 -19.45
N ILE A 126 6.65 -11.63 -18.53
CA ILE A 126 6.00 -11.16 -17.31
C ILE A 126 6.99 -10.47 -16.37
N ASP A 127 8.20 -11.00 -16.22
CA ASP A 127 9.24 -10.34 -15.43
C ASP A 127 9.60 -8.96 -16.04
N LEU A 128 9.53 -8.81 -17.37
CA LEU A 128 9.71 -7.52 -18.05
C LEU A 128 8.51 -6.55 -17.87
N ILE A 129 7.27 -7.06 -17.80
CA ILE A 129 6.05 -6.24 -17.80
C ILE A 129 5.56 -5.91 -16.37
N LEU A 130 5.71 -6.84 -15.44
CA LEU A 130 5.12 -6.76 -14.09
C LEU A 130 6.15 -6.45 -13.01
N ILE A 131 7.29 -7.15 -13.01
CA ILE A 131 8.18 -7.22 -11.85
C ILE A 131 9.63 -7.33 -12.33
N ASP A 132 10.25 -6.19 -12.61
CA ASP A 132 11.69 -6.13 -12.44
C ASP A 132 11.98 -6.16 -10.93
N LYS A 133 12.27 -7.36 -10.41
CA LYS A 133 12.57 -7.59 -8.99
C LYS A 133 13.74 -6.74 -8.49
N GLY A 134 14.66 -6.36 -9.37
CA GLY A 134 15.78 -5.47 -9.06
C GLY A 134 15.31 -4.03 -8.88
N ASN A 135 14.37 -3.58 -9.71
CA ASN A 135 13.89 -2.20 -9.71
C ASN A 135 12.73 -1.93 -8.75
N GLN A 136 11.94 -2.92 -8.35
CA GLN A 136 10.84 -2.72 -7.39
C GLN A 136 11.29 -2.13 -6.04
N ARG A 137 12.52 -2.43 -5.57
CA ARG A 137 13.03 -1.80 -4.34
C ARG A 137 13.27 -0.30 -4.48
N ASN A 138 13.43 0.17 -5.71
CA ASN A 138 13.69 1.57 -6.06
C ASN A 138 12.43 2.29 -6.57
N GLU A 139 11.35 1.55 -6.84
CA GLU A 139 10.07 2.12 -7.21
C GLU A 139 9.36 2.74 -5.99
N VAL A 140 8.69 3.87 -6.21
CA VAL A 140 7.84 4.51 -5.22
C VAL A 140 6.79 3.50 -4.77
N LEU A 141 6.73 3.25 -3.46
CA LEU A 141 5.80 2.29 -2.81
C LEU A 141 6.04 0.82 -3.21
N GLY A 142 7.23 0.48 -3.69
CA GLY A 142 7.56 -0.86 -4.17
C GLY A 142 7.33 -1.98 -3.16
N LYS A 143 7.52 -1.73 -1.86
CA LYS A 143 7.20 -2.72 -0.80
C LYS A 143 5.70 -3.05 -0.77
N LEU A 144 4.84 -2.04 -0.77
CA LEU A 144 3.39 -2.22 -0.74
C LEU A 144 2.91 -2.95 -2.01
N VAL A 145 3.40 -2.51 -3.17
CA VAL A 145 3.10 -3.16 -4.45
C VAL A 145 3.54 -4.62 -4.45
N TYR A 146 4.75 -4.92 -3.97
CA TYR A 146 5.25 -6.28 -3.87
C TYR A 146 4.36 -7.15 -2.98
N GLU A 147 3.97 -6.68 -1.79
CA GLU A 147 3.13 -7.46 -0.87
C GLU A 147 1.73 -7.76 -1.44
N LEU A 148 1.14 -6.80 -2.16
CA LEU A 148 -0.17 -6.97 -2.81
C LEU A 148 -0.09 -7.89 -4.04
N VAL A 149 0.88 -7.65 -4.92
CA VAL A 149 1.00 -8.36 -6.21
C VAL A 149 1.59 -9.76 -6.03
N ALA A 150 2.66 -9.92 -5.24
CA ALA A 150 3.36 -11.20 -5.12
C ALA A 150 2.48 -12.29 -4.48
N LYS A 151 1.58 -11.92 -3.55
CA LYS A 151 0.61 -12.85 -2.98
C LYS A 151 -0.36 -13.36 -4.04
N ASN A 152 -0.88 -12.48 -4.91
CA ASN A 152 -1.82 -12.84 -5.97
C ASN A 152 -1.17 -13.72 -7.05
N VAL A 153 0.11 -13.49 -7.34
CA VAL A 153 0.87 -14.31 -8.31
C VAL A 153 1.24 -15.68 -7.73
N LYS A 154 1.51 -15.79 -6.41
CA LYS A 154 1.90 -17.06 -5.76
C LYS A 154 0.73 -17.90 -5.23
N SER A 155 -0.41 -17.32 -4.87
CA SER A 155 -1.51 -18.07 -4.24
C SER A 155 -2.23 -19.03 -5.20
N GLN A 156 -2.02 -18.89 -6.51
CA GLN A 156 -2.67 -19.70 -7.54
C GLN A 156 -1.80 -20.85 -8.08
N SER A 157 -0.60 -21.08 -7.51
CA SER A 157 0.27 -22.21 -7.86
C SER A 157 0.01 -23.46 -7.02
N ILE A 158 -0.88 -23.41 -6.03
CA ILE A 158 -1.24 -24.54 -5.16
C ILE A 158 -2.74 -24.85 -5.32
N VAL A 159 -3.12 -25.39 -6.48
CA VAL A 159 -4.28 -26.27 -6.56
C VAL A 159 -3.73 -27.61 -7.06
N PRO A 160 -3.51 -28.60 -6.17
CA PRO A 160 -3.18 -29.93 -6.63
C PRO A 160 -4.39 -30.45 -7.41
N LEU A 161 -4.15 -30.83 -8.67
CA LEU A 161 -5.08 -31.60 -9.47
C LEU A 161 -5.43 -32.87 -8.69
N LEU A 162 -6.58 -32.89 -8.01
CA LEU A 162 -7.24 -34.11 -7.61
C LEU A 162 -7.71 -34.78 -8.91
N ARG A 163 -6.83 -35.61 -9.48
CA ARG A 163 -7.19 -36.58 -10.52
C ARG A 163 -7.94 -37.72 -9.84
N ASN A 164 -9.22 -37.84 -10.18
CA ASN A 164 -9.95 -39.11 -10.11
C ASN A 164 -9.64 -39.92 -11.36
#